data_AF-A0A6P0C4S0-F1
#
_entry.id   AF-A0A6P0C4S0-F1
#
_cell.length_a   1.000
_cell.length_b   1.000
_cell.length_c   1.000
_cell.angle_alpha   90.00
_cell.angle_beta   90.00
_cell.angle_gamma   90.00
#
_symmetry.space_group_name_H-M   'P 1'
#
loop_
_entity.id
_entity.type
_entity.pdbx_description
1 polymer ?
#
loop_
_entity_poly.entity_id
_entity_poly.type
_entity_poly.pdbx_seq_one_letter_code
_entity_poly.pdbx_strand_id
1 'polypeptide(L)'
;MDGHPAKGAPLLAGIEALEHVLAEYPKSYVVACIVAQTHMDIGWAWRGNCWDIEVPDRNRAAFEAHFDRATDIMAPFCPRKSGSPLLAATCCALLGGSDTGKRHAADRYEVLIDMNHANPRPMRAMGNHLLPRWFGSYEELELEARRTASRTADTWGAGGYTWVQFDAIGYDDQACANLDIDFFVEGLKDILKRRSDPYTVNLLAAYCANAIGQAFSGNDRADQVRSLIANSAQWIVRNHLTELHPMIWAHAARGFDNNLRVHSPTRFAASGRDDAMRIITAMFSKEIASGKRIVFTDTGPVAQAS
;
A
#
# COMPACT_ATOMS: atom_id res chain seq x y z
N MET A 1 8.11 -25.08 0.68
CA MET A 1 7.91 -25.30 2.12
C MET A 1 6.43 -25.12 2.39
N ASP A 2 5.74 -26.18 2.79
CA ASP A 2 4.27 -26.29 2.79
C ASP A 2 3.59 -25.56 3.97
N GLY A 3 4.17 -24.45 4.44
CA GLY A 3 3.56 -23.58 5.45
C GLY A 3 3.22 -24.22 6.79
N HIS A 4 3.68 -25.45 7.04
CA HIS A 4 3.50 -26.15 8.30
C HIS A 4 4.86 -26.23 8.99
N PRO A 5 5.06 -25.54 10.12
CA PRO A 5 6.30 -25.65 10.86
C PRO A 5 6.52 -27.10 11.28
N ALA A 6 7.79 -27.52 11.37
CA ALA A 6 8.13 -28.85 11.85
C ALA A 6 7.50 -29.10 13.21
N LYS A 7 7.04 -30.33 13.45
CA LYS A 7 6.46 -30.73 14.74
C LYS A 7 7.51 -30.50 15.84
N GLY A 8 7.23 -29.61 16.78
CA GLY A 8 8.16 -29.22 17.86
C GLY A 8 9.05 -28.01 17.55
N ALA A 9 8.85 -27.31 16.43
CA ALA A 9 9.51 -26.03 16.20
C ALA A 9 9.18 -25.05 17.36
N PRO A 10 10.18 -24.38 17.95
CA PRO A 10 9.96 -23.49 19.08
C PRO A 10 9.41 -22.15 18.59
N LEU A 11 8.14 -22.16 18.15
CA LEU A 11 7.49 -21.03 17.49
C LEU A 11 7.47 -19.75 18.35
N LEU A 12 7.52 -19.90 19.67
CA LEU A 12 7.51 -18.79 20.62
C LEU A 12 8.91 -18.36 21.09
N ALA A 13 9.96 -19.18 20.90
CA ALA A 13 11.29 -18.85 21.42
C ALA A 13 11.87 -17.56 20.84
N GLY A 14 11.51 -17.23 19.59
CA GLY A 14 11.93 -15.97 18.96
C GLY A 14 11.36 -14.74 19.66
N ILE A 15 10.04 -14.74 19.92
CA ILE A 15 9.40 -13.60 20.59
C ILE A 15 9.76 -13.54 22.08
N GLU A 16 9.92 -14.69 22.73
CA GLU A 16 10.41 -14.77 24.12
C GLU A 16 11.83 -14.19 24.26
N ALA A 17 12.73 -14.46 23.32
CA ALA A 17 14.08 -13.87 23.33
C ALA A 17 14.03 -12.34 23.16
N LEU A 18 13.15 -11.83 22.30
CA LEU A 18 12.96 -10.38 22.12
C LEU A 18 12.41 -9.71 23.38
N GLU A 19 11.51 -10.38 24.11
CA GLU A 19 11.00 -9.91 25.41
C GLU A 19 12.10 -9.83 26.48
N HIS A 20 13.07 -10.75 26.47
CA HIS A 20 14.25 -10.65 27.35
C HIS A 20 15.11 -9.42 27.00
N VAL A 21 15.34 -9.17 25.71
CA VAL A 21 16.04 -7.95 25.27
C VAL A 21 15.27 -6.69 25.69
N LEU A 22 13.94 -6.69 25.59
CA LEU A 22 13.13 -5.57 26.07
C LEU A 22 13.33 -5.31 27.57
N ALA A 23 13.37 -6.38 28.38
CA ALA A 23 13.59 -6.29 29.81
C ALA A 23 14.99 -5.76 30.16
N GLU A 24 16.01 -6.08 29.36
CA GLU A 24 17.37 -5.53 29.51
C GLU A 24 17.47 -4.05 29.12
N TYR A 25 16.65 -3.59 28.16
CA TYR A 25 16.68 -2.23 27.63
C TYR A 25 15.34 -1.47 27.75
N PRO A 26 14.75 -1.33 28.97
CA PRO A 26 13.36 -0.87 29.14
C PRO A 26 13.12 0.60 28.76
N LYS A 27 14.19 1.40 28.60
CA LYS A 27 14.10 2.82 28.19
C LYS A 27 14.37 3.04 26.69
N SER A 28 14.75 2.00 25.96
CA SER A 28 15.06 2.10 24.54
C SER A 28 13.78 2.01 23.72
N TYR A 29 13.29 3.15 23.22
CA TYR A 29 12.12 3.17 22.34
C TYR A 29 12.35 2.36 21.05
N VAL A 30 13.60 2.24 20.60
CA VAL A 30 13.94 1.45 19.40
C VAL A 30 13.69 -0.04 19.65
N VAL A 31 14.14 -0.56 20.80
CA VAL A 31 13.89 -1.95 21.20
C VAL A 31 12.39 -2.16 21.40
N ALA A 32 11.71 -1.24 22.11
CA ALA A 32 10.27 -1.29 22.28
C ALA A 32 9.52 -1.34 20.95
N CYS A 33 9.87 -0.48 19.98
CA CYS A 33 9.27 -0.48 18.64
C CYS A 33 9.47 -1.81 17.91
N ILE A 34 10.67 -2.38 17.94
CA ILE A 34 10.96 -3.67 17.26
C ILE A 34 10.13 -4.79 17.88
N VAL A 35 10.10 -4.89 19.21
CA VAL A 35 9.39 -5.96 19.92
C VAL A 35 7.87 -5.80 19.74
N ALA A 36 7.36 -4.58 19.84
CA ALA A 36 5.95 -4.28 19.59
C ALA A 36 5.53 -4.58 18.14
N GLN A 37 6.34 -4.20 17.14
CA GLN A 37 6.07 -4.55 15.73
C GLN A 37 6.08 -6.06 15.52
N THR A 38 7.00 -6.78 16.18
CA THR A 38 7.02 -8.25 16.11
C THR A 38 5.74 -8.86 16.68
N HIS A 39 5.24 -8.35 17.81
CA HIS A 39 3.94 -8.78 18.33
C HIS A 39 2.79 -8.48 17.35
N MET A 40 2.75 -7.29 16.77
CA MET A 40 1.71 -6.92 15.79
C MET A 40 1.76 -7.85 14.56
N ASP A 41 2.95 -8.17 14.04
CA ASP A 41 3.11 -9.09 12.91
C ASP A 41 2.61 -10.50 13.24
N ILE A 42 2.92 -11.01 14.45
CA ILE A 42 2.39 -12.30 14.92
C ILE A 42 0.87 -12.23 15.08
N GLY A 43 0.34 -11.14 15.61
CA GLY A 43 -1.09 -10.90 15.71
C GLY A 43 -1.77 -11.00 14.34
N TRP A 44 -1.29 -10.24 13.35
CA TRP A 44 -1.80 -10.30 11.98
C TRP A 44 -1.71 -11.70 11.37
N ALA A 45 -0.63 -12.44 11.64
CA ALA A 45 -0.50 -13.82 11.17
C ALA A 45 -1.56 -14.76 11.77
N TRP A 46 -1.97 -14.55 13.03
CA TRP A 46 -3.08 -15.28 13.65
C TRP A 46 -4.44 -14.93 13.05
N ARG A 47 -4.74 -13.63 12.91
CA ARG A 47 -6.01 -13.16 12.33
C ARG A 47 -6.19 -13.68 10.90
N GLY A 48 -5.13 -13.66 10.09
CA GLY A 48 -5.18 -14.02 8.69
C GLY A 48 -5.94 -13.00 7.83
N ASN A 49 -6.31 -13.41 6.61
CA ASN A 49 -6.88 -12.55 5.57
C ASN A 49 -8.39 -12.76 5.33
N CYS A 50 -9.06 -13.60 6.12
CA CYS A 50 -10.48 -13.84 5.94
C CYS A 50 -11.32 -12.65 6.41
N TRP A 51 -12.60 -12.64 6.04
CA TRP A 51 -13.53 -11.63 6.54
C TRP A 51 -13.64 -11.72 8.05
N ASP A 52 -13.91 -10.60 8.72
CA ASP A 52 -13.90 -10.56 10.18
C ASP A 52 -14.85 -11.59 10.81
N ILE A 53 -16.01 -11.85 10.17
CA ILE A 53 -16.98 -12.88 10.61
C ILE A 53 -16.47 -14.32 10.47
N GLU A 54 -15.44 -14.55 9.66
CA GLU A 54 -14.85 -15.87 9.38
C GLU A 54 -13.62 -16.15 10.25
N VAL A 55 -13.15 -15.18 11.05
CA VAL A 55 -11.98 -15.35 11.93
C VAL A 55 -12.39 -16.23 13.12
N PRO A 56 -11.75 -17.40 13.34
CA PRO A 56 -12.05 -18.24 14.49
C PRO A 56 -11.76 -17.52 15.82
N ASP A 57 -12.58 -17.75 16.84
CA ASP A 57 -12.44 -17.10 18.17
C ASP A 57 -11.04 -17.25 18.76
N ARG A 58 -10.44 -18.44 18.62
CA ARG A 58 -9.06 -18.70 19.07
C ARG A 58 -8.05 -17.76 18.40
N ASN A 59 -8.21 -17.54 17.09
CA ASN A 59 -7.31 -16.69 16.31
C ASN A 59 -7.52 -15.22 16.66
N ARG A 60 -8.78 -14.82 16.89
CA ARG A 60 -9.13 -13.48 17.38
C ARG A 60 -8.50 -13.20 18.74
N ALA A 61 -8.66 -14.12 19.70
CA ALA A 61 -8.06 -13.98 21.02
C ALA A 61 -6.52 -13.90 20.97
N ALA A 62 -5.88 -14.66 20.08
CA ALA A 62 -4.43 -14.58 19.88
C ALA A 62 -3.99 -13.25 19.24
N PHE A 63 -4.75 -12.75 18.26
CA PHE A 63 -4.55 -11.43 17.67
C PHE A 63 -4.64 -10.34 18.74
N GLU A 64 -5.73 -10.33 19.52
CA GLU A 64 -5.98 -9.36 20.60
C GLU A 64 -4.86 -9.39 21.64
N ALA A 65 -4.49 -10.57 22.16
CA ALA A 65 -3.43 -10.70 23.16
C ALA A 65 -2.08 -10.13 22.70
N HIS A 66 -1.73 -10.29 21.42
CA HIS A 66 -0.50 -9.73 20.88
C HIS A 66 -0.57 -8.20 20.69
N PHE A 67 -1.73 -7.68 20.28
CA PHE A 67 -1.94 -6.23 20.18
C PHE A 67 -2.00 -5.54 21.54
N ASP A 68 -2.59 -6.19 22.55
CA ASP A 68 -2.56 -5.73 23.93
C ASP A 68 -1.12 -5.65 24.44
N ARG A 69 -0.33 -6.71 24.21
CA ARG A 69 1.09 -6.71 24.58
C ARG A 69 1.88 -5.61 23.87
N ALA A 70 1.66 -5.43 22.56
CA ALA A 70 2.31 -4.35 21.81
C ALA A 70 1.92 -2.96 22.34
N THR A 71 0.66 -2.79 22.76
CA THR A 71 0.16 -1.56 23.38
C THR A 71 0.85 -1.30 24.71
N ASP A 72 0.97 -2.31 25.57
CA ASP A 72 1.67 -2.21 26.86
C ASP A 72 3.14 -1.80 26.69
N ILE A 73 3.84 -2.41 25.72
CA ILE A 73 5.24 -2.11 25.40
C ILE A 73 5.39 -0.64 24.98
N MET A 74 4.42 -0.12 24.22
CA MET A 74 4.48 1.22 23.63
C MET A 74 3.86 2.31 24.52
N ALA A 75 3.10 1.96 25.55
CA ALA A 75 2.45 2.90 26.46
C ALA A 75 3.40 3.96 27.06
N PRO A 76 4.66 3.65 27.43
CA PRO A 76 5.61 4.66 27.93
C PRO A 76 6.10 5.66 26.86
N PHE A 77 5.93 5.34 25.57
CA PHE A 77 6.56 6.05 24.46
C PHE A 77 5.58 6.81 23.56
N CYS A 78 4.39 6.26 23.27
CA CYS A 78 3.40 6.95 22.41
C CYS A 78 2.84 8.29 22.95
N PRO A 79 2.87 8.64 24.27
CA PRO A 79 2.49 9.98 24.73
C PRO A 79 3.51 11.07 24.37
N ARG A 80 4.70 10.71 23.89
CA ARG A 80 5.75 11.68 23.54
C ARG A 80 5.67 11.98 22.05
N LYS A 81 5.45 13.25 21.69
CA LYS A 81 5.82 13.78 20.37
C LYS A 81 7.33 13.61 20.20
N SER A 82 7.77 12.42 19.81
CA SER A 82 9.16 12.17 19.47
C SER A 82 9.34 12.55 17.99
N GLY A 83 10.47 13.18 17.66
CA GLY A 83 10.86 13.42 16.27
C GLY A 83 11.33 12.15 15.56
N SER A 84 10.87 10.96 15.98
CA SER A 84 11.29 9.68 15.41
C SER A 84 10.22 9.09 14.48
N PRO A 85 10.52 8.95 13.18
CA PRO A 85 9.62 8.28 12.23
C PRO A 85 9.31 6.84 12.62
N LEU A 86 10.27 6.12 13.21
CA LEU A 86 10.07 4.75 13.69
C LEU A 86 9.00 4.70 14.79
N LEU A 87 9.07 5.61 15.77
CA LEU A 87 8.10 5.65 16.85
C LEU A 87 6.71 6.02 16.33
N ALA A 88 6.63 7.08 15.51
CA ALA A 88 5.37 7.51 14.90
C ALA A 88 4.73 6.40 14.04
N ALA A 89 5.52 5.71 13.21
CA ALA A 89 5.05 4.57 12.42
C ALA A 89 4.55 3.42 13.30
N THR A 90 5.25 3.11 14.39
CA THR A 90 4.83 2.06 15.34
C THR A 90 3.51 2.42 16.02
N CYS A 91 3.33 3.68 16.45
CA CYS A 91 2.07 4.14 17.02
C CYS A 91 0.92 4.18 15.98
N CYS A 92 1.21 4.36 14.69
CA CYS A 92 0.21 4.20 13.62
C CYS A 92 -0.19 2.72 13.43
N ALA A 93 0.79 1.80 13.44
CA ALA A 93 0.54 0.36 13.28
C ALA A 93 -0.34 -0.22 14.42
N LEU A 94 -0.19 0.29 15.66
CA LEU A 94 -1.02 -0.09 16.81
C LEU A 94 -2.51 0.16 16.62
N LEU A 95 -2.92 1.03 15.68
CA LEU A 95 -4.33 1.28 15.42
C LEU A 95 -5.07 -0.03 15.10
N GLY A 96 -4.41 -0.98 14.42
CA GLY A 96 -5.01 -2.24 13.96
C GLY A 96 -5.71 -3.08 15.04
N GLY A 97 -5.34 -2.96 16.32
CA GLY A 97 -5.93 -3.70 17.43
C GLY A 97 -6.69 -2.85 18.44
N SER A 98 -6.94 -1.56 18.16
CA SER A 98 -7.53 -0.63 19.13
C SER A 98 -8.94 -0.18 18.75
N ASP A 99 -9.96 -0.69 19.45
CA ASP A 99 -11.35 -0.23 19.31
C ASP A 99 -11.54 1.27 19.65
N THR A 100 -10.68 1.81 20.52
CA THR A 100 -10.69 3.22 20.94
C THR A 100 -9.95 4.15 19.96
N GLY A 101 -9.31 3.58 18.92
CA GLY A 101 -8.44 4.31 17.99
C GLY A 101 -9.16 5.14 16.93
N LYS A 102 -10.49 5.00 16.83
CA LYS A 102 -11.32 5.61 15.78
C LYS A 102 -11.16 7.12 15.65
N ARG A 103 -10.97 7.84 16.76
CA ARG A 103 -10.98 9.32 16.76
C ARG A 103 -9.63 10.00 16.48
N HIS A 104 -8.54 9.25 16.28
CA HIS A 104 -7.19 9.83 16.14
C HIS A 104 -6.32 9.18 15.05
N ALA A 105 -6.91 8.39 14.15
CA ALA A 105 -6.15 7.73 13.09
C ALA A 105 -5.48 8.75 12.16
N ALA A 106 -6.24 9.77 11.72
CA ALA A 106 -5.73 10.85 10.88
C ALA A 106 -4.57 11.59 11.57
N ASP A 107 -4.77 12.11 12.79
CA ASP A 107 -3.76 12.85 13.55
C ASP A 107 -2.41 12.11 13.66
N ARG A 108 -2.44 10.79 13.87
CA ARG A 108 -1.21 9.97 13.97
C ARG A 108 -0.48 9.90 12.64
N TYR A 109 -1.21 9.70 11.54
CA TYR A 109 -0.62 9.68 10.21
C TYR A 109 -0.13 11.05 9.78
N GLU A 110 -0.83 12.14 10.13
CA GLU A 110 -0.36 13.51 9.87
C GLU A 110 1.02 13.74 10.49
N VAL A 111 1.18 13.37 11.77
CA VAL A 111 2.48 13.48 12.46
C VAL A 111 3.57 12.68 11.75
N LEU A 112 3.26 11.47 11.27
CA LEU A 112 4.22 10.65 10.54
C LEU A 112 4.55 11.22 9.15
N ILE A 113 3.56 11.75 8.45
CA ILE A 113 3.72 12.39 7.14
C ILE A 113 4.62 13.62 7.29
N ASP A 114 4.37 14.47 8.29
CA ASP A 114 5.14 15.70 8.55
C ASP A 114 6.64 15.44 8.78
N MET A 115 7.01 14.23 9.22
CA MET A 115 8.42 13.87 9.38
C MET A 115 9.13 13.57 8.05
N ASN A 116 8.40 13.18 7.00
CA ASN A 116 8.95 12.93 5.66
C ASN A 116 7.87 13.02 4.58
N HIS A 117 7.63 14.22 4.06
CA HIS A 117 6.67 14.46 2.97
C HIS A 117 6.97 13.64 1.70
N ALA A 118 8.22 13.25 1.46
CA ALA A 118 8.61 12.50 0.26
C ALA A 118 8.32 10.99 0.35
N ASN A 119 7.88 10.47 1.50
CA ASN A 119 7.50 9.08 1.64
C ASN A 119 5.99 8.90 1.41
N PRO A 120 5.55 8.23 0.33
CA PRO A 120 4.13 8.03 0.07
C PRO A 120 3.50 6.92 0.93
N ARG A 121 4.30 6.06 1.60
CA ARG A 121 3.77 4.91 2.34
C ARG A 121 2.84 5.29 3.50
N PRO A 122 3.16 6.28 4.35
CA PRO A 122 2.23 6.75 5.38
C PRO A 122 0.91 7.29 4.81
N MET A 123 0.95 8.03 3.69
CA MET A 123 -0.25 8.58 3.04
C MET A 123 -1.16 7.46 2.57
N ARG A 124 -0.58 6.46 1.90
CA ARG A 124 -1.28 5.24 1.45
C ARG A 124 -1.93 4.46 2.60
N ALA A 125 -1.17 4.24 3.68
CA ALA A 125 -1.65 3.54 4.86
C ALA A 125 -2.77 4.32 5.58
N MET A 126 -2.66 5.65 5.62
CA MET A 126 -3.70 6.54 6.15
C MET A 126 -5.02 6.34 5.43
N GLY A 127 -5.03 6.39 4.09
CA GLY A 127 -6.25 6.22 3.33
C GLY A 127 -6.94 4.87 3.57
N ASN A 128 -6.19 3.78 3.61
CA ASN A 128 -6.76 2.48 3.95
C ASN A 128 -7.37 2.47 5.37
N HIS A 129 -6.69 3.06 6.36
CA HIS A 129 -7.16 3.10 7.75
C HIS A 129 -8.34 4.06 7.97
N LEU A 130 -8.61 5.00 7.06
CA LEU A 130 -9.77 5.89 7.12
C LEU A 130 -11.03 5.31 6.48
N LEU A 131 -10.97 4.11 5.87
CA LEU A 131 -12.18 3.44 5.39
C LEU A 131 -13.12 3.08 6.56
N PRO A 132 -14.46 3.03 6.35
CA PRO A 132 -15.45 2.75 7.41
C PRO A 132 -15.27 1.42 8.14
N ARG A 133 -14.72 0.41 7.46
CA ARG A 133 -14.40 -0.90 8.07
C ARG A 133 -13.28 -0.83 9.11
N TRP A 134 -12.56 0.28 9.18
CA TRP A 134 -11.47 0.52 10.11
C TRP A 134 -11.85 1.64 11.09
N PHE A 135 -11.31 2.85 10.90
CA PHE A 135 -11.37 3.90 11.91
C PHE A 135 -12.15 5.14 11.50
N GLY A 136 -12.38 5.34 10.19
CA GLY A 136 -12.92 6.60 9.68
C GLY A 136 -14.26 6.49 8.97
N SER A 137 -14.53 7.45 8.09
CA SER A 137 -15.67 7.47 7.17
C SER A 137 -15.23 7.88 5.77
N TYR A 138 -16.11 7.75 4.77
CA TYR A 138 -15.81 8.23 3.41
C TYR A 138 -15.59 9.75 3.37
N GLU A 139 -16.32 10.51 4.19
CA GLU A 139 -16.17 11.95 4.32
C GLU A 139 -14.83 12.32 4.94
N GLU A 140 -14.40 11.60 5.99
CA GLU A 140 -13.10 11.80 6.61
C GLU A 140 -11.96 11.43 5.65
N LEU A 141 -12.07 10.32 4.92
CA LEU A 141 -11.10 9.94 3.88
C LEU A 141 -10.91 11.05 2.84
N GLU A 142 -12.01 11.60 2.32
CA GLU A 142 -11.97 12.67 1.32
C GLU A 142 -11.40 13.98 1.90
N LEU A 143 -11.83 14.37 3.09
CA LEU A 143 -11.33 15.57 3.78
C LEU A 143 -9.81 15.47 4.00
N GLU A 144 -9.35 14.35 4.52
CA GLU A 144 -7.95 14.15 4.87
C GLU A 144 -7.05 13.92 3.65
N ALA A 145 -7.57 13.35 2.57
CA ALA A 145 -6.86 13.30 1.29
C ALA A 145 -6.58 14.71 0.76
N ARG A 146 -7.56 15.64 0.85
CA ARG A 146 -7.37 17.04 0.44
C ARG A 146 -6.42 17.79 1.37
N ARG A 147 -6.53 17.59 2.69
CA ARG A 147 -5.58 18.16 3.65
C ARG A 147 -4.15 17.67 3.40
N THR A 148 -3.98 16.39 3.10
CA THR A 148 -2.67 15.80 2.79
C THR A 148 -2.10 16.36 1.48
N ALA A 149 -2.94 16.57 0.46
CA ALA A 149 -2.51 17.26 -0.76
C ALA A 149 -2.01 18.68 -0.46
N SER A 150 -2.74 19.46 0.35
CA SER A 150 -2.28 20.80 0.76
C SER A 150 -0.99 20.74 1.58
N ARG A 151 -0.91 19.84 2.56
CA ARG A 151 0.25 19.63 3.44
C ARG A 151 1.51 19.28 2.66
N THR A 152 1.37 18.56 1.55
CA THR A 152 2.49 18.04 0.76
C THR A 152 2.61 18.68 -0.62
N ALA A 153 1.92 19.80 -0.86
CA ALA A 153 1.82 20.44 -2.17
C ALA A 153 3.21 20.79 -2.77
N ASP A 154 4.16 21.20 -1.94
CA ASP A 154 5.52 21.51 -2.39
C ASP A 154 6.25 20.25 -2.89
N THR A 155 5.97 19.09 -2.29
CA THR A 155 6.61 17.81 -2.62
C THR A 155 5.88 17.04 -3.71
N TRP A 156 4.54 17.11 -3.75
CA TRP A 156 3.71 16.26 -4.60
C TRP A 156 2.68 16.99 -5.44
N GLY A 157 2.46 18.31 -5.27
CA GLY A 157 1.32 18.99 -5.86
C GLY A 157 0.01 18.31 -5.42
N ALA A 158 -0.85 17.97 -6.38
CA ALA A 158 -2.06 17.18 -6.12
C ALA A 158 -1.76 15.71 -5.72
N GLY A 159 -0.53 15.23 -5.90
CA GLY A 159 -0.15 13.82 -5.65
C GLY A 159 -0.38 13.32 -4.22
N GLY A 160 -0.41 14.20 -3.22
CA GLY A 160 -0.79 13.82 -1.85
C GLY A 160 -2.21 13.25 -1.78
N TYR A 161 -3.15 13.80 -2.56
CA TYR A 161 -4.51 13.28 -2.68
C TYR A 161 -4.50 11.86 -3.26
N THR A 162 -3.81 11.70 -4.39
CA THR A 162 -3.67 10.41 -5.08
C THR A 162 -3.06 9.35 -4.16
N TRP A 163 -2.01 9.68 -3.39
CA TRP A 163 -1.38 8.72 -2.49
C TRP A 163 -2.30 8.28 -1.34
N VAL A 164 -3.09 9.19 -0.76
CA VAL A 164 -4.07 8.82 0.25
C VAL A 164 -5.15 7.91 -0.36
N GLN A 165 -5.69 8.27 -1.52
CA GLN A 165 -6.78 7.51 -2.14
C GLN A 165 -6.32 6.14 -2.71
N PHE A 166 -5.03 5.99 -3.02
CA PHE A 166 -4.47 4.90 -3.83
C PHE A 166 -4.92 3.49 -3.39
N ASP A 167 -4.74 3.15 -2.12
CA ASP A 167 -5.11 1.82 -1.63
C ASP A 167 -6.59 1.76 -1.24
N ALA A 168 -7.17 2.87 -0.79
CA ALA A 168 -8.57 2.95 -0.36
C ALA A 168 -9.53 2.57 -1.48
N ILE A 169 -9.38 3.18 -2.66
CA ILE A 169 -10.24 2.91 -3.83
C ILE A 169 -10.00 1.54 -4.47
N GLY A 170 -8.84 0.93 -4.20
CA GLY A 170 -8.54 -0.43 -4.66
C GLY A 170 -9.28 -1.50 -3.84
N TYR A 171 -9.55 -1.22 -2.57
CA TYR A 171 -10.19 -2.20 -1.67
C TYR A 171 -11.67 -1.94 -1.37
N ASP A 172 -12.20 -0.77 -1.73
CA ASP A 172 -13.57 -0.37 -1.38
C ASP A 172 -14.28 0.32 -2.56
N ASP A 173 -15.39 -0.28 -3.00
CA ASP A 173 -16.18 0.21 -4.13
C ASP A 173 -16.81 1.57 -3.88
N GLN A 174 -17.26 1.85 -2.65
CA GLN A 174 -17.93 3.10 -2.33
C GLN A 174 -16.91 4.24 -2.24
N ALA A 175 -15.72 3.97 -1.69
CA ALA A 175 -14.60 4.92 -1.77
C ALA A 175 -14.23 5.22 -3.23
N CYS A 176 -14.15 4.20 -4.08
CA CYS A 176 -13.88 4.38 -5.52
C CYS A 176 -14.98 5.19 -6.21
N ALA A 177 -16.25 4.89 -5.95
CA ALA A 177 -17.40 5.61 -6.53
C ALA A 177 -17.46 7.09 -6.11
N ASN A 178 -16.95 7.42 -4.92
CA ASN A 178 -16.94 8.79 -4.37
C ASN A 178 -15.72 9.61 -4.80
N LEU A 179 -14.73 9.00 -5.47
CA LEU A 179 -13.47 9.65 -5.82
C LEU A 179 -13.66 10.90 -6.69
N ASP A 180 -12.94 11.97 -6.36
CA ASP A 180 -12.70 13.08 -7.28
C ASP A 180 -11.67 12.63 -8.33
N ILE A 181 -12.19 12.03 -9.41
CA ILE A 181 -11.37 11.40 -10.45
C ILE A 181 -10.46 12.41 -11.16
N ASP A 182 -10.93 13.64 -11.37
CA ASP A 182 -10.14 14.66 -12.06
C ASP A 182 -8.94 15.07 -11.20
N PHE A 183 -9.17 15.29 -9.90
CA PHE A 183 -8.09 15.62 -8.96
C PHE A 183 -7.13 14.44 -8.74
N PHE A 184 -7.64 13.20 -8.75
CA PHE A 184 -6.81 12.00 -8.70
C PHE A 184 -5.88 11.88 -9.91
N VAL A 185 -6.39 12.11 -11.13
CA VAL A 185 -5.62 12.06 -12.37
C VAL A 185 -4.61 13.22 -12.46
N GLU A 186 -4.97 14.41 -11.97
CA GLU A 186 -4.01 15.51 -11.79
C GLU A 186 -2.87 15.11 -10.87
N GLY A 187 -3.18 14.49 -9.72
CA GLY A 187 -2.16 14.02 -8.79
C GLY A 187 -1.27 12.91 -9.37
N LEU A 188 -1.78 12.00 -10.20
CA LEU A 188 -0.94 11.06 -10.96
C LEU A 188 0.09 11.77 -11.85
N LYS A 189 -0.33 12.83 -12.54
CA LYS A 189 0.55 13.63 -13.40
C LYS A 189 1.60 14.38 -12.59
N ASP A 190 1.21 14.98 -11.46
CA ASP A 190 2.13 15.69 -10.59
C ASP A 190 3.16 14.77 -9.94
N ILE A 191 2.76 13.56 -9.52
CA ILE A 191 3.70 12.53 -9.02
C ILE A 191 4.75 12.24 -10.08
N LEU A 192 4.34 11.94 -11.31
CA LEU A 192 5.27 11.58 -12.39
C LEU A 192 6.14 12.75 -12.85
N LYS A 193 5.63 13.99 -12.77
CA LYS A 193 6.42 15.19 -13.06
C LYS A 193 7.53 15.42 -12.05
N ARG A 194 7.29 15.08 -10.77
CA ARG A 194 8.23 15.32 -9.67
C ARG A 194 9.12 14.11 -9.38
N ARG A 195 8.64 12.91 -9.69
CA ARG A 195 9.33 11.64 -9.46
C ARG A 195 9.03 10.65 -10.58
N SER A 196 9.83 10.73 -11.65
CA SER A 196 9.74 9.86 -12.83
C SER A 196 10.70 8.67 -12.77
N ASP A 197 11.10 8.22 -11.57
CA ASP A 197 11.97 7.05 -11.48
C ASP A 197 11.25 5.77 -11.98
N PRO A 198 11.98 4.80 -12.54
CA PRO A 198 11.36 3.62 -13.14
C PRO A 198 10.43 2.83 -12.22
N TYR A 199 10.73 2.77 -10.92
CA TYR A 199 9.89 2.08 -9.94
C TYR A 199 8.52 2.78 -9.84
N THR A 200 8.52 4.10 -9.67
CA THR A 200 7.29 4.90 -9.55
C THR A 200 6.43 4.83 -10.81
N VAL A 201 7.07 4.92 -11.99
CA VAL A 201 6.36 4.78 -13.28
C VAL A 201 5.72 3.40 -13.41
N ASN A 202 6.46 2.32 -13.12
CA ASN A 202 5.93 0.97 -13.17
C ASN A 202 4.80 0.76 -12.16
N LEU A 203 4.93 1.30 -10.93
CA LEU A 203 3.91 1.23 -9.90
C LEU A 203 2.59 1.85 -10.37
N LEU A 204 2.63 3.08 -10.87
CA LEU A 204 1.42 3.79 -11.31
C LEU A 204 0.84 3.18 -12.60
N ALA A 205 1.68 2.80 -13.56
CA ALA A 205 1.25 2.14 -14.79
C ALA A 205 0.56 0.80 -14.50
N ALA A 206 1.20 -0.05 -13.70
CA ALA A 206 0.67 -1.36 -13.35
C ALA A 206 -0.60 -1.23 -12.48
N TYR A 207 -0.65 -0.27 -11.57
CA TYR A 207 -1.85 0.01 -10.78
C TYR A 207 -3.04 0.38 -11.68
N CYS A 208 -2.87 1.35 -12.58
CA CYS A 208 -3.93 1.80 -13.46
C CYS A 208 -4.37 0.68 -14.42
N ALA A 209 -3.42 -0.09 -14.98
CA ALA A 209 -3.72 -1.11 -15.98
C ALA A 209 -4.25 -2.45 -15.42
N ASN A 210 -3.77 -2.87 -14.23
CA ASN A 210 -4.13 -4.15 -13.62
C ASN A 210 -4.99 -3.96 -12.38
N ALA A 211 -4.40 -3.42 -11.31
CA ALA A 211 -5.02 -3.44 -9.99
C ALA A 211 -6.40 -2.75 -9.97
N ILE A 212 -6.53 -1.65 -10.71
CA ILE A 212 -7.79 -0.93 -10.88
C ILE A 212 -8.49 -1.31 -12.18
N GLY A 213 -7.76 -1.32 -13.30
CA GLY A 213 -8.34 -1.53 -14.63
C GLY A 213 -8.96 -2.91 -14.87
N GLN A 214 -8.75 -3.87 -13.97
CA GLN A 214 -9.35 -5.22 -14.05
C GLN A 214 -10.24 -5.56 -12.85
N ALA A 215 -10.45 -4.63 -11.91
CA ALA A 215 -11.18 -4.87 -10.66
C ALA A 215 -12.68 -4.52 -10.77
N PHE A 216 -13.35 -4.98 -11.82
CA PHE A 216 -14.79 -4.74 -11.97
C PHE A 216 -15.60 -5.50 -10.93
N SER A 217 -16.43 -4.80 -10.17
CA SER A 217 -17.18 -5.38 -9.06
C SER A 217 -18.70 -5.47 -9.32
N GLY A 218 -19.19 -4.85 -10.40
CA GLY A 218 -20.62 -4.71 -10.68
C GLY A 218 -21.25 -3.49 -10.01
N ASN A 219 -20.46 -2.65 -9.34
CA ASN A 219 -20.88 -1.32 -8.92
C ASN A 219 -20.64 -0.34 -10.08
N ASP A 220 -21.71 0.02 -10.80
CA ASP A 220 -21.64 0.84 -12.02
C ASP A 220 -20.80 2.12 -11.86
N ARG A 221 -20.95 2.82 -10.73
CA ARG A 221 -20.24 4.08 -10.49
C ARG A 221 -18.76 3.85 -10.21
N ALA A 222 -18.42 2.85 -9.39
CA ALA A 222 -17.03 2.49 -9.15
C ALA A 222 -16.37 2.02 -10.46
N ASP A 223 -17.04 1.16 -11.22
CA ASP A 223 -16.53 0.60 -12.47
C ASP A 223 -16.33 1.68 -13.56
N GLN A 224 -17.16 2.72 -13.58
CA GLN A 224 -16.94 3.91 -14.38
C GLN A 224 -15.64 4.65 -13.97
N VAL A 225 -15.43 4.90 -12.67
CA VAL A 225 -14.22 5.53 -12.15
C VAL A 225 -12.98 4.69 -12.47
N ARG A 226 -13.03 3.36 -12.26
CA ARG A 226 -11.94 2.43 -12.58
C ARG A 226 -11.57 2.49 -14.06
N SER A 227 -12.56 2.59 -14.95
CA SER A 227 -12.34 2.73 -16.39
C SER A 227 -11.62 4.05 -16.72
N LEU A 228 -11.97 5.15 -16.05
CA LEU A 228 -11.28 6.44 -16.23
C LEU A 228 -9.84 6.41 -15.72
N ILE A 229 -9.58 5.75 -14.58
CA ILE A 229 -8.22 5.53 -14.07
C ILE A 229 -7.42 4.67 -15.04
N ALA A 230 -8.01 3.58 -15.56
CA ALA A 230 -7.35 2.68 -16.51
C ALA A 230 -6.89 3.40 -17.79
N ASN A 231 -7.64 4.41 -18.25
CA ASN A 231 -7.25 5.24 -19.40
C ASN A 231 -5.93 6.00 -19.16
N SER A 232 -5.60 6.32 -17.90
CA SER A 232 -4.31 6.95 -17.56
C SER A 232 -3.12 6.04 -17.82
N ALA A 233 -3.30 4.70 -17.75
CA ALA A 233 -2.22 3.75 -17.94
C ALA A 233 -1.55 3.90 -19.31
N GLN A 234 -2.34 4.15 -20.36
CA GLN A 234 -1.80 4.31 -21.72
C GLN A 234 -0.86 5.52 -21.81
N TRP A 235 -1.25 6.66 -21.23
CA TRP A 235 -0.41 7.86 -21.19
C TRP A 235 0.86 7.62 -20.37
N ILE A 236 0.76 7.00 -19.20
CA ILE A 236 1.92 6.70 -18.34
C ILE A 236 2.91 5.80 -19.09
N VAL A 237 2.43 4.69 -19.65
CA VAL A 237 3.27 3.75 -20.38
C VAL A 237 3.93 4.43 -21.58
N ARG A 238 3.17 5.15 -22.40
CA ARG A 238 3.68 5.76 -23.63
C ARG A 238 4.64 6.92 -23.41
N ASN A 239 4.54 7.63 -22.29
CA ASN A 239 5.30 8.85 -22.08
C ASN A 239 6.40 8.71 -21.02
N HIS A 240 6.33 7.71 -20.14
CA HIS A 240 7.21 7.65 -18.98
C HIS A 240 7.91 6.29 -18.79
N LEU A 241 7.43 5.19 -19.40
CA LEU A 241 8.00 3.86 -19.15
C LEU A 241 9.33 3.66 -19.88
N THR A 242 10.44 3.74 -19.13
CA THR A 242 11.80 3.57 -19.65
C THR A 242 12.34 2.14 -19.52
N GLU A 243 11.83 1.39 -18.54
CA GLU A 243 12.15 -0.02 -18.33
C GLU A 243 10.99 -0.73 -17.64
N LEU A 244 10.97 -2.06 -17.74
CA LEU A 244 9.94 -2.89 -17.14
C LEU A 244 10.44 -3.49 -15.82
N HIS A 245 9.64 -3.36 -14.75
CA HIS A 245 9.89 -3.99 -13.44
C HIS A 245 8.88 -5.12 -13.19
N PRO A 246 9.16 -6.38 -13.59
CA PRO A 246 8.15 -7.44 -13.63
C PRO A 246 7.52 -7.75 -12.27
N MET A 247 8.26 -7.59 -11.17
CA MET A 247 7.75 -7.84 -9.82
C MET A 247 6.59 -6.91 -9.46
N ILE A 248 6.65 -5.65 -9.87
CA ILE A 248 5.58 -4.67 -9.60
C ILE A 248 4.30 -5.07 -10.34
N TRP A 249 4.44 -5.46 -11.60
CA TRP A 249 3.30 -5.91 -12.42
C TRP A 249 2.68 -7.21 -11.90
N ALA A 250 3.50 -8.12 -11.38
CA ALA A 250 3.03 -9.35 -10.74
C ALA A 250 2.19 -9.05 -9.49
N HIS A 251 2.63 -8.12 -8.64
CA HIS A 251 1.86 -7.67 -7.50
C HIS A 251 0.58 -6.93 -7.90
N ALA A 252 0.64 -6.06 -8.92
CA ALA A 252 -0.53 -5.34 -9.42
C ALA A 252 -1.64 -6.28 -9.93
N ALA A 253 -1.27 -7.37 -10.62
CA ALA A 253 -2.20 -8.41 -11.07
C ALA A 253 -2.88 -9.16 -9.89
N ARG A 254 -2.39 -8.98 -8.67
CA ARG A 254 -2.95 -9.51 -7.42
C ARG A 254 -3.51 -8.41 -6.52
N GLY A 255 -3.81 -7.23 -7.08
CA GLY A 255 -4.36 -6.09 -6.31
C GLY A 255 -3.39 -5.51 -5.28
N PHE A 256 -2.08 -5.67 -5.49
CA PHE A 256 -1.03 -5.33 -4.51
C PHE A 256 -1.26 -5.94 -3.13
N ASP A 257 -1.76 -7.18 -3.07
CA ASP A 257 -1.87 -7.91 -1.81
C ASP A 257 -0.49 -8.06 -1.15
N ASN A 258 -0.29 -7.33 -0.06
CA ASN A 258 0.95 -7.35 0.73
C ASN A 258 1.15 -8.67 1.49
N ASN A 259 0.08 -9.45 1.69
CA ASN A 259 0.11 -10.74 2.39
C ASN A 259 0.22 -11.92 1.41
N LEU A 260 0.42 -11.64 0.12
CA LEU A 260 0.55 -12.65 -0.91
C LEU A 260 1.75 -13.56 -0.64
N ARG A 261 1.48 -14.88 -0.55
CA ARG A 261 2.54 -15.89 -0.42
C ARG A 261 3.19 -16.16 -1.77
N VAL A 262 4.40 -15.62 -1.97
CA VAL A 262 5.20 -15.86 -3.18
C VAL A 262 6.12 -17.07 -2.96
N HIS A 263 5.74 -18.23 -3.52
CA HIS A 263 6.53 -19.46 -3.39
C HIS A 263 7.80 -19.47 -4.26
N SER A 264 7.77 -18.79 -5.41
CA SER A 264 8.91 -18.69 -6.32
C SER A 264 8.97 -17.27 -6.89
N PRO A 265 9.93 -16.45 -6.43
CA PRO A 265 10.10 -15.09 -6.94
C PRO A 265 10.30 -15.05 -8.45
N THR A 266 11.04 -16.02 -9.01
CA THR A 266 11.30 -16.11 -10.44
C THR A 266 10.03 -16.36 -11.25
N ARG A 267 9.19 -17.33 -10.84
CA ARG A 267 7.93 -17.61 -11.54
C ARG A 267 6.94 -16.45 -11.40
N PHE A 268 6.92 -15.82 -10.22
CA PHE A 268 6.05 -14.67 -9.97
C PHE A 268 6.46 -13.47 -10.83
N ALA A 269 7.76 -13.17 -10.92
CA ALA A 269 8.29 -12.15 -11.83
C ALA A 269 8.01 -12.48 -13.31
N ALA A 270 8.13 -13.74 -13.72
CA ALA A 270 7.80 -14.15 -15.10
C ALA A 270 6.33 -13.89 -15.43
N SER A 271 5.40 -14.24 -14.54
CA SER A 271 3.97 -13.94 -14.69
C SER A 271 3.72 -12.43 -14.83
N GLY A 272 4.35 -11.61 -13.99
CA GLY A 272 4.21 -10.16 -14.08
C GLY A 272 4.78 -9.58 -15.38
N ARG A 273 5.86 -10.17 -15.91
CA ARG A 273 6.40 -9.80 -17.23
C ARG A 273 5.40 -10.12 -18.33
N ASP A 274 4.83 -11.32 -18.32
CA ASP A 274 3.88 -11.76 -19.35
C ASP A 274 2.62 -10.87 -19.36
N ASP A 275 2.09 -10.54 -18.19
CA ASP A 275 0.95 -9.61 -18.05
C ASP A 275 1.27 -8.21 -18.56
N ALA A 276 2.42 -7.66 -18.14
CA ALA A 276 2.86 -6.35 -18.61
C ALA A 276 3.03 -6.33 -20.13
N MET A 277 3.68 -7.35 -20.69
CA MET A 277 3.90 -7.45 -22.13
C MET A 277 2.60 -7.54 -22.90
N ARG A 278 1.62 -8.34 -22.43
CA ARG A 278 0.28 -8.43 -23.05
C ARG A 278 -0.40 -7.06 -23.12
N ILE A 279 -0.40 -6.33 -22.00
CA ILE A 279 -1.06 -5.03 -21.87
C ILE A 279 -0.36 -3.98 -22.73
N ILE A 280 0.96 -3.88 -22.60
CA ILE A 280 1.77 -2.91 -23.35
C ILE A 280 1.64 -3.19 -24.86
N THR A 281 1.68 -4.45 -25.29
CA THR A 281 1.47 -4.82 -26.70
C THR A 281 0.11 -4.36 -27.21
N ALA A 282 -0.96 -4.52 -26.43
CA ALA A 282 -2.28 -4.02 -26.80
C ALA A 282 -2.28 -2.48 -26.94
N MET A 283 -1.60 -1.76 -26.05
CA MET A 283 -1.47 -0.30 -26.09
C MET A 283 -0.72 0.21 -27.32
N PHE A 284 0.18 -0.58 -27.92
CA PHE A 284 0.97 -0.26 -29.12
C PHE A 284 0.54 -1.05 -30.37
N SER A 285 -0.66 -1.64 -30.34
CA SER A 285 -1.16 -2.52 -31.41
C SER A 285 -1.11 -1.90 -32.81
N LYS A 286 -1.39 -0.60 -32.94
CA LYS A 286 -1.34 0.12 -34.22
C LYS A 286 0.07 0.20 -34.80
N GLU A 287 1.05 0.55 -33.97
CA GLU A 287 2.45 0.65 -34.36
C GLU A 287 3.01 -0.73 -34.74
N ILE A 288 2.69 -1.75 -33.95
CA ILE A 288 3.13 -3.13 -34.21
C ILE A 288 2.51 -3.67 -35.50
N ALA A 289 1.22 -3.42 -35.74
CA ALA A 289 0.55 -3.78 -36.99
C ALA A 289 1.17 -3.08 -38.21
N SER A 290 1.78 -1.90 -38.03
CA SER A 290 2.53 -1.19 -39.07
C SER A 290 3.97 -1.68 -39.28
N GLY A 291 4.36 -2.80 -38.66
CA GLY A 291 5.70 -3.39 -38.78
C GLY A 291 6.77 -2.70 -37.92
N LYS A 292 6.38 -1.87 -36.95
CA LYS A 292 7.32 -1.20 -36.05
C LYS A 292 7.60 -2.05 -34.82
N ARG A 293 8.83 -1.96 -34.32
CA ARG A 293 9.22 -2.48 -33.01
C ARG A 293 9.16 -1.36 -31.97
N ILE A 294 8.63 -1.65 -30.79
CA ILE A 294 8.68 -0.74 -29.64
C ILE A 294 9.96 -1.00 -28.85
N VAL A 295 10.75 0.05 -28.64
CA VAL A 295 11.99 0.02 -27.86
C VAL A 295 11.85 1.02 -26.72
N PHE A 296 12.10 0.57 -25.49
CA PHE A 296 12.17 1.50 -24.36
C PHE A 296 13.53 2.19 -24.34
N THR A 297 13.49 3.51 -24.16
CA THR A 297 14.67 4.38 -24.08
C THR A 297 14.65 5.12 -22.76
N ASP A 298 15.72 5.85 -22.46
CA ASP A 298 15.83 6.69 -21.25
C ASP A 298 14.75 7.81 -21.18
N THR A 299 14.09 8.10 -22.30
CA THR A 299 13.00 9.09 -22.39
C THR A 299 11.62 8.46 -22.63
N GLY A 300 11.51 7.13 -22.58
CA GLY A 300 10.27 6.39 -22.77
C GLY A 300 10.25 5.53 -24.05
N PRO A 301 9.10 4.91 -24.38
CA PRO A 301 8.98 4.03 -25.53
C PRO A 301 9.01 4.78 -26.87
N VAL A 302 9.79 4.25 -27.82
CA VAL A 302 9.85 4.75 -29.21
C VAL A 302 9.50 3.63 -30.18
N ALA A 303 8.66 3.94 -31.17
CA ALA A 303 8.36 3.02 -32.26
C ALA A 303 9.39 3.19 -33.39
N GLN A 304 10.18 2.15 -33.65
CA GLN A 304 11.22 2.13 -34.67
C GLN A 304 10.82 1.19 -35.81
N ALA A 305 11.24 1.49 -37.04
CA ALA A 305 11.10 0.53 -38.14
C ALA A 305 11.89 -0.75 -37.79
N SER A 306 11.29 -1.91 -38.07
CA SER A 306 11.96 -3.21 -37.85
C SER A 306 13.09 -3.45 -38.85
#